data_AF-A0A9E5PR11-F1
#
_entry.id   AF-A0A9E5PR11-F1
#
_cell.length_a   1.000
_cell.length_b   1.000
_cell.length_c   1.000
_cell.angle_alpha   90.00
_cell.angle_beta   90.00
_cell.angle_gamma   90.00
#
_symmetry.space_group_name_H-M   'P 1'
#
loop_
_entity.id
_entity.type
_entity.pdbx_description
1 polymer ?
#
loop_
_entity_poly.entity_id
_entity_poly.type
_entity_poly.pdbx_seq_one_letter_code
_entity_poly.pdbx_strand_id
1 'polypeptide(L)'
;MSLGLDNAGRALPAALGVLLGIFLYAKPVVQPPAALPVLGLLVLILLMRLAREVFIQHPLFGLALLEPWILSSVLVVALGTQLLLWLALHAESWFAAPAAVQKTYAAALMGAVTAFLATAWMKDIQDAKGPFLPGPAWKDFARRFSTAHRLTGETLELEACDADVIASAGISGWGLRARWQRSRILSDYLRNGKRATPLRQSAG
;
A
#
# COMPACT_ATOMS: atom_id res chain seq x y z
N MET A 1 -21.04 7.91 -16.93
CA MET A 1 -21.37 8.11 -15.50
C MET A 1 -21.25 6.75 -14.79
N SER A 2 -20.05 6.36 -14.36
CA SER A 2 -19.86 5.27 -13.40
C SER A 2 -20.11 5.87 -12.01
N LEU A 3 -21.35 5.80 -11.54
CA LEU A 3 -21.79 6.41 -10.29
C LEU A 3 -21.74 5.36 -9.16
N GLY A 4 -20.99 5.67 -8.10
CA GLY A 4 -21.20 5.13 -6.76
C GLY A 4 -20.40 3.88 -6.37
N LEU A 5 -20.40 2.82 -7.20
CA LEU A 5 -19.80 1.53 -6.80
C LEU A 5 -18.26 1.57 -6.72
N ASP A 6 -17.62 2.29 -7.63
CA ASP A 6 -16.17 2.46 -7.63
C ASP A 6 -15.67 3.25 -6.40
N ASN A 7 -16.50 4.13 -5.85
CA ASN A 7 -16.19 4.90 -4.64
C ASN A 7 -16.45 4.11 -3.36
N ALA A 8 -17.50 3.30 -3.33
CA ALA A 8 -17.81 2.42 -2.20
C ALA A 8 -16.70 1.37 -1.97
N GLY A 9 -16.18 0.79 -3.06
CA GLY A 9 -15.03 -0.14 -2.99
C GLY A 9 -13.74 0.51 -2.50
N ARG A 10 -13.53 1.80 -2.77
CA ARG A 10 -12.37 2.57 -2.27
C ARG A 10 -12.47 2.92 -0.78
N ALA A 11 -13.68 3.10 -0.26
CA ALA A 11 -13.90 3.45 1.15
C ALA A 11 -13.91 2.24 2.10
N LEU A 12 -14.17 1.03 1.58
CA LEU A 12 -14.28 -0.19 2.37
C LEU A 12 -13.05 -0.50 3.24
N PRO A 13 -11.79 -0.42 2.75
CA PRO A 13 -10.61 -0.68 3.58
C PRO A 13 -10.46 0.31 4.73
N ALA A 14 -10.77 1.59 4.49
CA ALA A 14 -10.73 2.61 5.53
C ALA A 14 -11.80 2.36 6.61
N ALA A 15 -13.03 2.04 6.19
CA ALA A 15 -14.12 1.69 7.11
C ALA A 15 -13.78 0.46 7.97
N LEU A 16 -13.22 -0.60 7.36
CA LEU A 16 -12.76 -1.79 8.07
C LEU A 16 -11.63 -1.46 9.05
N GLY A 17 -10.69 -0.60 8.65
CA GLY A 17 -9.61 -0.14 9.52
C GLY A 17 -10.13 0.60 10.75
N VAL A 18 -11.06 1.54 10.57
CA VAL A 18 -11.67 2.29 11.68
C VAL A 18 -12.40 1.36 12.65
N LEU A 19 -13.25 0.46 12.14
CA LEU A 19 -13.97 -0.51 12.97
C LEU A 19 -13.02 -1.42 13.75
N LEU A 20 -11.94 -1.89 13.10
CA LEU A 20 -10.91 -2.70 13.73
C LEU A 20 -10.19 -1.91 14.83
N GLY A 21 -9.83 -0.64 14.59
CA GLY A 21 -9.19 0.23 15.58
C GLY A 21 -10.08 0.49 16.81
N ILE A 22 -11.37 0.74 16.59
CA ILE A 22 -12.37 0.87 17.68
C ILE A 22 -12.47 -0.43 18.47
N PHE A 23 -12.57 -1.58 17.77
CA PHE A 23 -12.67 -2.90 18.41
C PHE A 23 -11.43 -3.22 19.27
N LEU A 24 -10.23 -2.94 18.75
CA LEU A 24 -8.96 -3.12 19.46
C LEU A 24 -8.87 -2.23 20.69
N TYR A 25 -9.42 -1.00 20.63
CA TYR A 25 -9.46 -0.09 21.77
C TYR A 25 -10.50 -0.53 22.83
N ALA A 26 -11.70 -0.93 22.40
CA ALA A 26 -12.84 -1.19 23.27
C ALA A 26 -12.76 -2.52 24.06
N LYS A 27 -11.81 -3.42 23.77
CA LYS A 27 -11.62 -4.67 24.50
C LYS A 27 -10.41 -4.61 25.47
N PRO A 28 -10.58 -4.08 26.70
CA PRO A 28 -9.48 -3.91 27.65
C PRO A 28 -8.93 -5.22 28.25
N VAL A 29 -9.71 -6.30 28.30
CA VAL A 29 -9.31 -7.59 28.91
C VAL A 29 -8.30 -8.35 28.05
N VAL A 30 -8.32 -8.09 26.75
CA VAL A 30 -7.34 -8.55 25.78
C VAL A 30 -6.94 -7.30 25.04
N GLN A 31 -6.25 -6.36 25.70
CA GLN A 31 -5.44 -5.42 24.93
C GLN A 31 -4.34 -6.29 24.33
N PRO A 32 -4.40 -6.68 23.04
CA PRO A 32 -3.14 -7.06 22.44
C PRO A 32 -2.25 -5.83 22.67
N PRO A 33 -1.08 -5.98 23.31
CA PRO A 33 -0.20 -4.83 23.54
C PRO A 33 -0.05 -4.11 22.20
N ALA A 34 0.12 -2.79 22.20
CA ALA A 34 0.35 -2.03 20.96
C ALA A 34 1.39 -2.69 20.02
N ALA A 35 2.23 -3.57 20.58
CA ALA A 35 3.02 -4.58 19.89
C ALA A 35 2.32 -5.45 18.83
N LEU A 36 1.02 -5.79 18.88
CA LEU A 36 0.42 -6.77 17.94
C LEU A 36 0.12 -6.18 16.56
N PRO A 37 -0.49 -4.98 16.43
CA PRO A 37 -0.57 -4.31 15.13
C PRO A 37 0.82 -3.86 14.64
N VAL A 38 1.73 -3.49 15.55
CA VAL A 38 3.14 -3.22 15.21
C VAL A 38 3.84 -4.47 14.68
N LEU A 39 3.62 -5.63 15.30
CA LEU A 39 4.11 -6.94 14.84
C LEU A 39 3.50 -7.28 13.48
N GLY A 40 2.21 -7.01 13.27
CA GLY A 40 1.55 -7.14 11.98
C GLY A 40 2.23 -6.27 10.91
N LEU A 41 2.59 -5.03 11.24
CA LEU A 41 3.34 -4.14 10.34
C LEU A 41 4.76 -4.69 10.04
N LEU A 42 5.45 -5.21 11.05
CA LEU A 42 6.77 -5.84 10.89
C LEU A 42 6.70 -7.09 10.01
N VAL A 43 5.69 -7.94 10.21
CA VAL A 43 5.43 -9.11 9.37
C VAL A 43 5.16 -8.68 7.94
N LEU A 44 4.39 -7.62 7.72
CA LEU A 44 4.14 -7.08 6.38
C LEU A 44 5.42 -6.56 5.71
N ILE A 45 6.28 -5.85 6.44
CA ILE A 45 7.59 -5.40 5.93
C ILE A 45 8.46 -6.61 5.55
N LEU A 46 8.49 -7.65 6.39
CA LEU A 46 9.21 -8.89 6.12
C LEU A 46 8.65 -9.61 4.90
N LEU A 47 7.32 -9.69 4.75
CA LEU A 47 6.65 -10.28 3.60
C LEU A 47 7.00 -9.52 2.32
N MET A 48 7.07 -8.19 2.34
CA MET A 48 7.50 -7.41 1.17
C MET A 48 8.96 -7.68 0.79
N ARG A 49 9.85 -7.80 1.79
CA ARG A 49 11.25 -8.17 1.53
C ARG A 49 11.36 -9.56 0.95
N LEU A 50 10.64 -10.53 1.52
CA LEU A 50 10.61 -11.90 1.03
C LEU A 50 10.02 -11.98 -0.38
N ALA A 51 8.93 -11.25 -0.64
CA ALA A 51 8.31 -11.16 -1.95
C ALA A 51 9.31 -10.72 -3.02
N ARG A 52 10.16 -9.73 -2.70
CA ARG A 52 11.23 -9.25 -3.59
C ARG A 52 12.21 -10.35 -3.97
N GLU A 53 12.72 -11.08 -2.98
CA GLU A 53 13.70 -12.12 -3.24
C GLU A 53 13.08 -13.31 -4.00
N VAL A 54 11.85 -13.69 -3.64
CA VAL A 54 11.18 -14.84 -4.25
C VAL A 54 10.61 -14.53 -5.63
N PHE A 55 10.27 -13.27 -5.94
CA PHE A 55 9.63 -12.91 -7.23
C PHE A 55 10.47 -13.30 -8.44
N ILE A 56 11.81 -13.22 -8.35
CA ILE A 56 12.70 -13.61 -9.47
C ILE A 56 12.57 -15.10 -9.78
N GLN A 57 12.42 -15.94 -8.76
CA GLN A 57 12.38 -17.40 -8.90
C GLN A 57 10.94 -17.89 -9.14
N HIS A 58 9.98 -17.29 -8.43
CA HIS A 58 8.57 -17.65 -8.44
C HIS A 58 7.68 -16.39 -8.45
N PRO A 59 7.46 -15.77 -9.63
CA PRO A 59 6.77 -14.48 -9.76
C PRO A 59 5.34 -14.48 -9.21
N LEU A 60 4.60 -15.56 -9.42
CA LEU A 60 3.22 -15.71 -8.92
C LEU A 60 3.19 -15.79 -7.39
N PHE A 61 4.16 -16.46 -6.78
CA PHE A 61 4.26 -16.55 -5.33
C PHE A 61 4.73 -15.23 -4.72
N GLY A 62 5.70 -14.57 -5.35
CA GLY A 62 6.10 -13.21 -5.00
C GLY A 62 4.93 -12.22 -5.04
N LEU A 63 4.03 -12.33 -6.03
CA LEU A 63 2.80 -11.53 -6.08
C LEU A 63 1.85 -11.84 -4.93
N ALA A 64 1.60 -13.11 -4.63
CA ALA A 64 0.75 -13.50 -3.51
C ALA A 64 1.26 -12.93 -2.17
N LEU A 65 2.58 -12.84 -1.99
CA LEU A 65 3.20 -12.20 -0.82
C LEU A 65 3.09 -10.67 -0.81
N LEU A 66 2.80 -10.04 -1.95
CA LEU A 66 2.58 -8.59 -2.07
C LEU A 66 1.13 -8.19 -1.81
N GLU A 67 0.15 -9.09 -1.96
CA GLU A 67 -1.25 -8.79 -1.67
C GLU A 67 -1.53 -8.38 -0.21
N PRO A 68 -0.89 -9.00 0.81
CA PRO A 68 -0.99 -8.56 2.19
C PRO A 68 -0.63 -7.08 2.40
N TRP A 69 0.18 -6.46 1.53
CA TRP A 69 0.43 -5.03 1.59
C TRP A 69 -0.87 -4.21 1.50
N ILE A 70 -1.90 -4.67 0.80
CA ILE A 70 -3.19 -3.95 0.74
C ILE A 70 -3.81 -3.89 2.14
N LEU A 71 -3.63 -4.95 2.95
CA LEU A 71 -4.05 -5.00 4.35
C LEU A 71 -3.24 -4.05 5.24
N SER A 72 -2.07 -3.57 4.80
CA SER A 72 -1.28 -2.57 5.56
C SER A 72 -2.05 -1.27 5.74
N SER A 73 -2.83 -0.86 4.73
CA SER A 73 -3.68 0.34 4.82
C SER A 73 -4.75 0.20 5.91
N VAL A 74 -5.40 -0.97 5.97
CA VAL A 74 -6.39 -1.31 7.02
C VAL A 74 -5.73 -1.29 8.40
N LEU A 75 -4.55 -1.89 8.53
CA LEU A 75 -3.80 -1.93 9.79
C LEU A 75 -3.33 -0.55 10.25
N VAL A 76 -2.88 0.30 9.33
CA VAL A 76 -2.47 1.67 9.69
C VAL A 76 -3.68 2.52 10.07
N VAL A 77 -4.80 2.42 9.36
CA VAL A 77 -6.04 3.12 9.75
C VAL A 77 -6.52 2.62 11.12
N ALA A 78 -6.43 1.32 11.39
CA ALA A 78 -6.76 0.75 12.70
C ALA A 78 -5.86 1.29 13.81
N LEU A 79 -4.54 1.30 13.60
CA LEU A 79 -3.55 1.86 14.52
C LEU A 79 -3.76 3.37 14.76
N GLY A 80 -4.00 4.12 13.70
CA GLY A 80 -4.28 5.55 13.78
C GLY A 80 -5.57 5.84 14.54
N THR A 81 -6.63 5.08 14.27
CA THR A 81 -7.90 5.18 14.99
C THR A 81 -7.72 4.84 16.48
N GLN A 82 -7.00 3.76 16.79
CA GLN A 82 -6.68 3.37 18.16
C GLN A 82 -5.88 4.47 18.89
N LEU A 83 -4.88 5.05 18.23
CA LEU A 83 -4.08 6.15 18.77
C LEU A 83 -4.95 7.39 19.03
N LEU A 84 -5.81 7.76 18.09
CA LEU A 84 -6.72 8.91 18.23
C LEU A 84 -7.71 8.72 19.38
N LEU A 85 -8.30 7.52 19.51
CA LEU A 85 -9.19 7.20 20.64
C LEU A 85 -8.46 7.27 21.98
N TRP A 86 -7.22 6.76 22.02
CA TRP A 86 -6.41 6.82 23.22
C TRP A 86 -6.04 8.26 23.59
N LEU A 87 -5.63 9.09 22.61
CA LEU A 87 -5.36 10.52 22.80
C LEU A 87 -6.62 11.26 23.26
N ALA A 88 -7.77 10.99 22.65
CA ALA A 88 -9.04 11.61 23.03
C ALA A 88 -9.40 11.40 24.50
N LEU A 89 -8.98 10.27 25.09
CA LEU A 89 -9.33 9.89 26.45
C LEU A 89 -8.22 10.20 27.48
N HIS A 90 -6.98 10.44 27.06
CA HIS A 90 -5.84 10.60 27.98
C HIS A 90 -5.04 11.89 27.79
N ALA A 91 -5.14 12.57 26.64
CA ALA A 91 -4.27 13.71 26.31
C ALA A 91 -4.48 14.93 27.24
N GLU A 92 -5.68 15.11 27.81
CA GLU A 92 -5.95 16.22 28.73
C GLU A 92 -4.99 16.21 29.94
N SER A 93 -4.64 15.02 30.42
CA SER A 93 -3.76 14.83 31.59
C SER A 93 -2.28 15.17 31.33
N TRP A 94 -1.89 15.37 30.08
CA TRP A 94 -0.49 15.61 29.70
C TRP A 94 -0.08 17.07 29.80
N PHE A 95 -1.06 17.97 29.79
CA PHE A 95 -0.83 19.39 29.79
C PHE A 95 -0.97 19.93 31.21
N ALA A 96 0.12 20.47 31.76
CA ALA A 96 0.10 21.20 33.02
C ALA A 96 -0.53 22.61 32.82
N ALA A 97 -1.85 22.64 32.60
CA ALA A 97 -2.63 23.85 32.33
C ALA A 97 -4.00 23.79 33.03
N PRO A 98 -4.72 24.91 33.16
CA PRO A 98 -6.10 24.88 33.67
C PRO A 98 -7.01 23.99 32.80
N ALA A 99 -7.99 23.31 33.41
CA ALA A 99 -8.86 22.34 32.74
C ALA A 99 -9.54 22.87 31.45
N ALA A 100 -9.91 24.14 31.43
CA ALA A 100 -10.49 24.78 30.23
C ALA A 100 -9.49 24.84 29.05
N VAL A 101 -8.20 25.01 29.34
CA VAL A 101 -7.11 25.08 28.36
C VAL A 101 -6.64 23.69 27.95
N GLN A 102 -6.64 22.72 28.89
CA GLN A 102 -6.28 21.32 28.61
C GLN A 102 -7.13 20.71 27.48
N LYS A 103 -8.45 20.94 27.49
CA LYS A 103 -9.36 20.50 26.42
C LYS A 103 -8.98 21.06 25.05
N THR A 104 -8.59 22.34 25.02
CA THR A 104 -8.18 23.03 23.80
C THR A 104 -6.88 22.45 23.26
N TYR A 105 -5.89 22.19 24.11
CA TYR A 105 -4.62 21.57 23.72
C TYR A 105 -4.79 20.11 23.28
N ALA A 106 -5.63 19.33 23.97
CA ALA A 106 -5.96 17.96 23.58
C ALA A 106 -6.65 17.92 22.21
N ALA A 107 -7.62 18.80 21.96
CA ALA A 107 -8.28 18.92 20.66
C ALA A 107 -7.30 19.32 19.54
N ALA A 108 -6.40 20.28 19.81
CA ALA A 108 -5.37 20.68 18.86
C ALA A 108 -4.39 19.53 18.54
N LEU A 109 -3.97 18.77 19.56
CA LEU A 109 -3.11 17.59 19.38
C LEU A 109 -3.82 16.50 18.55
N MET A 110 -5.09 16.19 18.85
CA MET A 110 -5.86 15.25 18.04
C MET A 110 -5.98 15.71 16.59
N GLY A 111 -6.24 17.00 16.36
CA GLY A 111 -6.29 17.59 15.03
C GLY A 111 -4.96 17.47 14.29
N ALA A 112 -3.84 17.77 14.96
CA ALA A 112 -2.50 17.65 14.40
C ALA A 112 -2.13 16.20 14.06
N VAL A 113 -2.43 15.25 14.95
CA VAL A 113 -2.19 13.82 14.70
C VAL A 113 -3.08 13.31 13.56
N THR A 114 -4.34 13.73 13.50
CA THR A 114 -5.25 13.37 12.41
C THR A 114 -4.74 13.91 11.07
N ALA A 115 -4.32 15.18 11.03
CA ALA A 115 -3.74 15.79 9.84
C ALA A 115 -2.43 15.11 9.43
N PHE A 116 -1.57 14.75 10.39
CA PHE A 116 -0.34 14.01 10.14
C PHE A 116 -0.63 12.62 9.56
N LEU A 117 -1.57 11.87 10.14
CA LEU A 117 -1.97 10.56 9.64
C LEU A 117 -2.61 10.68 8.24
N ALA A 118 -3.46 11.68 8.02
CA ALA A 118 -4.06 11.94 6.71
C ALA A 118 -2.97 12.27 5.68
N THR A 119 -2.01 13.14 5.98
CA THR A 119 -0.94 13.51 5.04
C THR A 119 0.08 12.39 4.82
N ALA A 120 0.42 11.62 5.84
CA ALA A 120 1.36 10.51 5.76
C ALA A 120 0.81 9.32 4.96
N TRP A 121 -0.52 9.15 4.91
CA TRP A 121 -1.17 7.95 4.36
C TRP A 121 -2.26 8.16 3.30
N MET A 122 -2.86 9.35 3.17
CA MET A 122 -3.85 9.66 2.11
C MET A 122 -3.21 10.16 0.82
N LYS A 123 -1.93 9.92 0.58
CA LYS A 123 -1.41 10.11 -0.78
C LYS A 123 -2.13 9.09 -1.65
N ASP A 124 -3.05 9.56 -2.50
CA ASP A 124 -3.85 8.67 -3.34
C ASP A 124 -2.89 7.76 -4.10
N ILE A 125 -3.17 6.46 -4.07
CA ILE A 125 -2.35 5.47 -4.76
C ILE A 125 -2.30 5.77 -6.26
N GLN A 126 -3.29 6.52 -6.77
CA GLN A 126 -3.37 7.03 -8.14
C GLN A 126 -2.55 8.32 -8.36
N ASP A 127 -2.35 9.15 -7.33
CA ASP A 127 -1.52 10.36 -7.41
C ASP A 127 -0.02 10.08 -7.31
N ALA A 128 0.35 8.88 -6.87
CA ALA A 128 1.69 8.37 -6.98
C ALA A 128 2.00 8.02 -8.46
N LYS A 129 2.13 9.03 -9.34
CA LYS A 129 2.76 8.87 -10.67
C LYS A 129 4.16 8.29 -10.47
N GLY A 130 4.30 6.97 -10.61
CA GLY A 130 5.54 6.25 -10.39
C GLY A 130 5.34 4.73 -10.26
N PRO A 131 6.44 3.95 -10.23
CA PRO A 131 6.40 2.51 -10.49
C PRO A 131 5.59 1.67 -9.48
N PHE A 132 4.86 0.69 -10.02
CA PHE A 132 4.13 -0.50 -9.53
C PHE A 132 3.80 -0.74 -8.05
N LEU A 133 4.68 -0.40 -7.11
CA LEU A 133 4.49 -0.69 -5.70
C LEU A 133 4.90 0.52 -4.85
N PRO A 134 4.17 0.75 -3.74
CA PRO A 134 4.62 1.70 -2.74
C PRO A 134 5.91 1.18 -2.10
N GLY A 135 6.85 2.09 -1.93
CA GLY A 135 8.15 1.81 -1.35
C GLY A 135 9.29 2.03 -2.35
N PRO A 136 10.28 2.87 -2.01
CA PRO A 136 11.51 3.00 -2.79
C PRO A 136 12.16 1.64 -3.10
N ALA A 137 12.05 0.68 -2.16
CA ALA A 137 12.65 -0.65 -2.28
C ALA A 137 12.13 -1.50 -3.46
N TRP A 138 10.84 -1.43 -3.80
CA TRP A 138 10.33 -2.17 -4.95
C TRP A 138 10.61 -1.45 -6.27
N LYS A 139 10.55 -0.11 -6.27
CA LYS A 139 10.96 0.70 -7.43
C LYS A 139 12.41 0.44 -7.81
N ASP A 140 13.27 0.37 -6.80
CA ASP A 140 14.66 -0.04 -6.96
C ASP A 140 14.78 -1.46 -7.49
N PHE A 141 13.94 -2.38 -7.04
CA PHE A 141 13.92 -3.75 -7.55
C PHE A 141 13.51 -3.82 -9.02
N ALA A 142 12.39 -3.20 -9.41
CA ALA A 142 11.90 -3.22 -10.80
C ALA A 142 12.93 -2.62 -11.77
N ARG A 143 13.56 -1.52 -11.38
CA ARG A 143 14.66 -0.90 -12.13
C ARG A 143 15.92 -1.76 -12.18
N ARG A 144 16.28 -2.42 -11.07
CA ARG A 144 17.41 -3.38 -11.08
C ARG A 144 17.09 -4.60 -11.93
N PHE A 145 15.85 -5.04 -11.95
CA PHE A 145 15.37 -6.15 -12.76
C PHE A 145 15.51 -5.82 -14.24
N SER A 146 15.04 -4.65 -14.69
CA SER A 146 15.18 -4.24 -16.10
C SER A 146 16.65 -4.18 -16.53
N THR A 147 17.53 -3.62 -15.68
CA THR A 147 18.98 -3.60 -15.93
C THR A 147 19.61 -5.01 -15.94
N ALA A 148 19.32 -5.84 -14.94
CA ALA A 148 19.92 -7.18 -14.80
C ALA A 148 19.47 -8.14 -15.91
N HIS A 149 18.24 -7.97 -16.40
CA HIS A 149 17.68 -8.77 -17.48
C HIS A 149 17.82 -8.11 -18.86
N ARG A 150 18.58 -7.02 -18.96
CA ARG A 150 18.87 -6.28 -20.21
C ARG A 150 17.62 -5.95 -21.03
N LEU A 151 16.54 -5.57 -20.36
CA LEU A 151 15.37 -5.02 -21.04
C LEU A 151 15.80 -3.70 -21.69
N THR A 152 15.82 -3.64 -23.02
CA THR A 152 16.25 -2.47 -23.82
C THR A 152 15.21 -2.18 -24.90
N GLY A 153 15.00 -0.91 -25.22
CA GLY A 153 13.94 -0.47 -26.14
C GLY A 153 12.55 -0.48 -25.51
N GLU A 154 11.52 -0.21 -26.31
CA GLU A 154 10.13 -0.23 -25.86
C GLU A 154 9.57 -1.67 -25.93
N THR A 155 9.59 -2.39 -24.81
CA THR A 155 9.06 -3.76 -24.70
C THR A 155 7.91 -3.84 -23.71
N LEU A 156 7.03 -4.82 -23.90
CA LEU A 156 5.89 -5.07 -23.02
C LEU A 156 6.34 -5.31 -21.56
N GLU A 157 7.48 -5.98 -21.38
CA GLU A 157 8.04 -6.25 -20.06
C GLU A 157 8.57 -4.98 -19.38
N LEU A 158 9.16 -4.07 -20.15
CA LEU A 158 9.61 -2.78 -19.63
C LEU A 158 8.40 -1.91 -19.23
N GLU A 159 7.35 -1.88 -20.05
CA GLU A 159 6.07 -1.23 -19.68
C GLU A 159 5.46 -1.86 -18.42
N ALA A 160 5.52 -3.19 -18.30
CA ALA A 160 5.00 -3.89 -17.13
C ALA A 160 5.74 -3.53 -15.83
N CYS A 161 7.04 -3.24 -15.90
CA CYS A 161 7.85 -2.81 -14.76
C CYS A 161 7.52 -1.38 -14.29
N ASP A 162 7.41 -0.42 -15.23
CA ASP A 162 7.50 1.01 -14.87
C ASP A 162 6.33 1.89 -15.37
N ALA A 163 5.59 1.48 -16.42
CA ALA A 163 4.58 2.34 -17.04
C ALA A 163 3.25 2.33 -16.28
N ASP A 164 2.59 3.49 -16.14
CA ASP A 164 1.27 3.62 -15.47
C ASP A 164 0.14 2.96 -16.29
N VAL A 165 0.28 3.00 -17.62
CA VAL A 165 -0.61 2.34 -18.58
C VAL A 165 0.24 1.49 -19.51
N ILE A 166 -0.14 0.23 -19.68
CA ILE A 166 0.44 -0.69 -20.67
C ILE A 166 -0.48 -0.66 -21.88
N ALA A 167 -0.26 0.31 -22.76
CA ALA A 167 -1.14 0.57 -23.90
C ALA A 167 -1.28 -0.67 -24.80
N SER A 168 -0.18 -1.39 -24.96
CA SER A 168 -0.07 -2.62 -25.76
C SER A 168 -0.92 -3.80 -25.25
N ALA A 169 -1.29 -3.81 -23.96
CA ALA A 169 -2.07 -4.86 -23.33
C ALA A 169 -3.45 -4.40 -22.82
N GLY A 170 -3.79 -3.11 -23.02
CA GLY A 170 -5.03 -2.53 -22.50
C GLY A 170 -5.13 -2.55 -20.97
N ILE A 171 -3.99 -2.59 -20.28
CA ILE A 171 -3.93 -2.64 -18.81
C ILE A 171 -3.69 -1.21 -18.31
N SER A 172 -4.64 -0.68 -17.54
CA SER A 172 -4.53 0.66 -16.95
C SER A 172 -4.41 0.59 -15.42
N GLY A 173 -3.51 1.40 -14.88
CA GLY A 173 -3.30 1.58 -13.46
C GLY A 173 -2.67 0.39 -12.75
N TRP A 174 -2.87 0.36 -11.42
CA TRP A 174 -2.13 -0.50 -10.49
C TRP A 174 -3.03 -1.28 -9.52
N GLY A 175 -4.30 -1.47 -9.87
CA GLY A 175 -5.24 -2.30 -9.10
C GLY A 175 -4.84 -3.77 -9.08
N LEU A 176 -5.46 -4.59 -8.22
CA LEU A 176 -5.12 -6.00 -8.02
C LEU A 176 -5.05 -6.79 -9.34
N ARG A 177 -6.04 -6.59 -10.22
CA ARG A 177 -6.10 -7.20 -11.55
C ARG A 177 -4.95 -6.78 -12.45
N ALA A 178 -4.65 -5.48 -12.52
CA ALA A 178 -3.54 -4.96 -13.30
C ALA A 178 -2.20 -5.49 -12.76
N ARG A 179 -2.06 -5.62 -11.44
CA ARG A 179 -0.85 -6.18 -10.81
C ARG A 179 -0.62 -7.63 -11.15
N TRP A 180 -1.68 -8.43 -11.13
CA TRP A 180 -1.63 -9.81 -11.57
C TRP A 180 -1.24 -9.93 -13.05
N GLN A 181 -1.84 -9.11 -13.92
CA GLN A 181 -1.53 -9.16 -15.36
C GLN A 181 -0.06 -8.78 -15.64
N ARG A 182 0.46 -7.76 -14.96
CA ARG A 182 1.87 -7.36 -15.03
C ARG A 182 2.83 -8.46 -14.55
N SER A 183 2.54 -9.10 -13.41
CA SER A 183 3.38 -10.18 -12.92
C SER A 183 3.36 -11.40 -13.83
N ARG A 184 2.24 -11.67 -14.51
CA ARG A 184 2.16 -12.70 -15.55
C ARG A 184 3.07 -12.38 -16.73
N ILE A 185 3.04 -11.17 -17.26
CA ILE A 185 3.95 -10.72 -18.34
C ILE A 185 5.40 -10.98 -17.94
N LEU A 186 5.81 -10.53 -16.75
CA LEU A 186 7.17 -10.71 -16.25
C LEU A 186 7.51 -12.19 -16.01
N SER A 187 6.55 -12.97 -15.52
CA SER A 187 6.71 -14.41 -15.31
C SER A 187 6.90 -15.16 -16.62
N ASP A 188 6.12 -14.82 -17.64
CA ASP A 188 6.18 -15.45 -18.95
C ASP A 188 7.52 -15.13 -19.62
N TYR A 189 8.00 -13.89 -19.49
CA TYR A 189 9.35 -13.51 -19.91
C TYR A 189 10.44 -14.36 -19.24
N LEU A 190 10.37 -14.53 -17.91
CA LEU A 190 11.36 -15.32 -17.17
C LEU A 190 11.31 -16.80 -17.51
N ARG A 191 10.12 -17.36 -17.75
CA ARG A 191 9.92 -18.77 -18.10
C ARG A 191 10.30 -19.08 -19.55
N ASN A 192 10.05 -18.17 -20.47
CA ASN A 192 10.29 -18.36 -21.91
C ASN A 192 11.72 -18.01 -22.35
N GLY A 193 12.69 -18.11 -21.43
CA GLY A 193 14.10 -17.87 -21.72
C GLY A 193 14.43 -16.40 -22.05
N LYS A 194 13.70 -15.44 -21.46
CA LYS A 194 13.97 -13.99 -21.56
C LYS A 194 13.83 -13.43 -22.98
N ARG A 195 12.87 -13.95 -23.76
CA ARG A 195 12.48 -13.35 -25.05
C ARG A 195 11.56 -12.16 -24.79
N ALA A 196 12.05 -10.95 -24.98
CA ALA A 196 11.27 -9.74 -24.80
C ALA A 196 10.22 -9.60 -25.91
N THR A 197 9.03 -9.15 -25.54
CA THR A 197 7.91 -8.96 -26.45
C THR A 197 7.94 -7.52 -26.96
N PRO A 198 8.21 -7.28 -28.26
CA PRO A 198 8.14 -5.93 -28.80
C PRO A 198 6.71 -5.40 -28.67
N LEU A 199 6.56 -4.13 -28.33
CA LEU A 199 5.24 -3.50 -28.38
C LEU A 199 4.71 -3.60 -29.81
N ARG A 200 3.48 -4.12 -29.96
CA ARG A 200 2.78 -3.96 -31.25
C ARG A 200 2.67 -2.46 -31.48
N GLN A 201 3.35 -1.95 -32.51
CA GLN A 201 3.02 -0.63 -33.05
C GLN A 201 1.53 -0.69 -33.36
N SER A 202 0.71 0.07 -32.63
CA SER A 202 -0.65 0.29 -33.05
C SER A 202 -0.53 0.89 -34.44
N ALA A 203 -0.97 0.14 -35.46
CA ALA A 203 -1.25 0.72 -36.75
C ALA A 203 -2.16 1.93 -36.47
N GLY A 204 -1.65 3.11 -36.81
CA GLY A 204 -2.33 4.38 -36.56
C GLY A 204 -3.71 4.45 -37.19
#